data_AF-A0A0J6V5W2-F1
#
_entry.id   AF-A0A0J6V5W2-F1
#
_cell.length_a   1.000
_cell.length_b   1.000
_cell.length_c   1.000
_cell.angle_alpha   90.00
_cell.angle_beta   90.00
_cell.angle_gamma   90.00
#
_symmetry.space_group_name_H-M   'P 1'
#
loop_
_entity.id
_entity.type
_entity.pdbx_description
1 polymer ?
#
loop_
_entity_poly.entity_id
_entity_poly.type
_entity_poly.pdbx_seq_one_letter_code
_entity_poly.pdbx_strand_id
1 'polypeptide(L)'
;MTDYSDAITCARLVLTRTPMDPSLGAYRYDGALLRMSRNGSVSLVERGYSGARMIPLEERYHVALAAPLGDAEARACVIDLVRLRADLEEGGCLSVLLDRMAEGHTAGRERGTLTEDAEEAYAEFVEICATRYLDDRFTVLDVTDWLVDGGGLGALNLSATSSEAEIAAAAEVVLEGAHRDGIVLIGTPLEALRALVEEARSECIEDADAE
;
A
#
# COMPACT_ATOMS: atom_id res chain seq x y z
N MET A 1 -15.69 26.06 0.97
CA MET A 1 -14.96 24.93 0.39
C MET A 1 -15.12 23.76 1.34
N THR A 2 -15.10 22.54 0.84
CA THR A 2 -15.41 21.34 1.63
C THR A 2 -14.12 20.68 2.12
N ASP A 3 -14.12 20.18 3.36
CA ASP A 3 -13.05 19.33 3.88
C ASP A 3 -13.33 17.87 3.50
N TYR A 4 -12.37 17.23 2.84
CA TYR A 4 -12.45 15.82 2.40
C TYR A 4 -11.44 14.91 3.12
N SER A 5 -10.73 15.41 4.14
CA SER A 5 -9.68 14.66 4.85
C SER A 5 -10.19 13.41 5.58
N ASP A 6 -11.48 13.39 5.93
CA ASP A 6 -12.19 12.22 6.49
C ASP A 6 -12.28 11.03 5.50
N ALA A 7 -12.02 11.26 4.21
CA ALA A 7 -11.88 10.19 3.22
C ALA A 7 -10.71 9.24 3.55
N ILE A 8 -9.76 9.68 4.38
CA ILE A 8 -8.62 8.90 4.83
C ILE A 8 -8.93 8.30 6.21
N THR A 9 -9.27 7.01 6.23
CA THR A 9 -9.70 6.30 7.44
C THR A 9 -8.60 5.49 8.11
N CYS A 10 -7.51 5.22 7.40
CA CYS A 10 -6.36 4.48 7.90
C CYS A 10 -5.19 5.41 8.28
N ALA A 11 -4.32 4.90 9.15
CA ALA A 11 -3.09 5.59 9.55
C ALA A 11 -1.94 5.35 8.56
N ARG A 12 -1.96 4.23 7.83
CA ARG A 12 -0.97 3.84 6.83
C ARG A 12 -1.65 3.01 5.75
N LEU A 13 -1.20 3.20 4.51
CA LEU A 13 -1.61 2.40 3.36
C LEU A 13 -0.35 1.90 2.66
N VAL A 14 -0.21 0.58 2.62
CA VAL A 14 0.91 -0.12 1.97
C VAL A 14 0.32 -0.94 0.84
N LEU A 15 0.85 -0.76 -0.37
CA LEU A 15 0.41 -1.48 -1.55
C LEU A 15 1.41 -2.58 -1.86
N THR A 16 0.91 -3.81 -2.03
CA THR A 16 1.75 -4.99 -2.19
C THR A 16 1.53 -5.66 -3.54
N ARG A 17 2.40 -6.62 -3.87
CA ARG A 17 2.34 -7.39 -5.12
C ARG A 17 2.69 -8.84 -4.86
N THR A 18 2.24 -9.72 -5.74
CA THR A 18 2.59 -11.13 -5.70
C THR A 18 3.12 -11.58 -7.07
N PRO A 19 4.34 -12.16 -7.12
CA PRO A 19 5.32 -12.26 -6.02
C PRO A 19 5.86 -10.87 -5.60
N MET A 20 6.42 -10.75 -4.39
CA MET A 20 6.98 -9.48 -3.90
C MET A 20 8.22 -9.05 -4.71
N ASP A 21 9.05 -10.01 -5.12
CA ASP A 21 10.28 -9.79 -5.91
C ASP A 21 10.01 -8.99 -7.21
N PRO A 22 10.51 -7.74 -7.32
CA PRO A 22 10.30 -6.88 -8.49
C PRO A 22 10.97 -7.38 -9.77
N SER A 23 11.92 -8.30 -9.68
CA SER A 23 12.55 -8.94 -10.84
C SER A 23 11.61 -9.93 -11.53
N LEU A 24 10.59 -10.42 -10.83
CA LEU A 24 9.55 -11.30 -11.34
C LEU A 24 8.32 -10.51 -11.77
N GLY A 25 7.64 -10.97 -12.82
CA GLY A 25 6.38 -10.38 -13.27
C GLY A 25 5.29 -10.55 -12.20
N ALA A 26 4.63 -9.45 -11.83
CA ALA A 26 3.47 -9.50 -10.93
C ALA A 26 2.31 -10.19 -11.64
N TYR A 27 1.68 -11.15 -10.97
CA TYR A 27 0.39 -11.68 -11.41
C TYR A 27 -0.77 -11.12 -10.59
N ARG A 28 -0.48 -10.56 -9.41
CA ARG A 28 -1.40 -9.75 -8.59
C ARG A 28 -0.69 -8.54 -8.01
N TYR A 29 -1.39 -7.42 -7.90
CA TYR A 29 -0.88 -6.22 -7.24
C TYR A 29 -2.02 -5.33 -6.74
N ASP A 30 -1.73 -4.54 -5.72
CA ASP A 30 -2.65 -3.57 -5.14
C ASP A 30 -2.49 -2.21 -5.80
N GLY A 31 -3.55 -1.42 -5.82
CA GLY A 31 -3.51 -0.01 -6.15
C GLY A 31 -4.42 0.81 -5.24
N ALA A 32 -4.08 2.08 -5.09
CA ALA A 32 -4.87 3.05 -4.35
C ALA A 32 -5.49 4.06 -5.32
N LEU A 33 -6.76 4.37 -5.11
CA LEU A 33 -7.47 5.40 -5.85
C LEU A 33 -8.17 6.36 -4.89
N LEU A 34 -8.19 7.63 -5.24
CA LEU A 34 -9.12 8.59 -4.64
C LEU A 34 -10.36 8.66 -5.54
N ARG A 35 -11.53 8.32 -4.99
CA ARG A 35 -12.78 8.19 -5.74
C ARG A 35 -13.83 9.16 -5.21
N MET A 36 -14.41 9.96 -6.12
CA MET A 36 -15.65 10.69 -5.90
C MET A 36 -16.80 9.87 -6.47
N SER A 37 -17.70 9.45 -5.58
CA SER A 37 -18.86 8.63 -5.93
C SER A 37 -19.98 9.48 -6.55
N ARG A 38 -20.98 8.81 -7.12
CA ARG A 38 -22.15 9.44 -7.76
C ARG A 38 -22.88 10.46 -6.88
N ASN A 39 -22.84 10.31 -5.55
CA ASN A 39 -23.49 11.23 -4.61
C ASN A 39 -22.57 12.37 -4.13
N GLY A 40 -21.38 12.51 -4.72
CA GLY A 40 -20.37 13.50 -4.33
C GLY A 40 -19.48 13.07 -3.16
N SER A 41 -19.70 11.90 -2.54
CA SER A 41 -18.84 11.43 -1.45
C SER A 41 -17.44 11.07 -1.97
N VAL A 42 -16.41 11.53 -1.26
CA VAL A 42 -15.00 11.20 -1.56
C VAL A 42 -14.52 10.08 -0.64
N SER A 43 -13.78 9.13 -1.19
CA SER A 43 -13.25 7.98 -0.45
C SER A 43 -11.91 7.52 -1.02
N LEU A 44 -10.98 7.12 -0.14
CA LEU A 44 -9.81 6.35 -0.51
C LEU A 44 -10.21 4.87 -0.72
N VAL A 45 -9.88 4.32 -1.88
CA VAL A 45 -10.23 2.95 -2.28
C VAL A 45 -8.97 2.17 -2.60
N GLU A 46 -8.79 1.05 -1.92
CA GLU A 46 -7.81 0.03 -2.27
C GLU A 46 -8.42 -0.94 -3.28
N ARG A 47 -7.67 -1.30 -4.32
CA ARG A 47 -8.10 -2.19 -5.39
C ARG A 47 -7.02 -3.20 -5.73
N GLY A 48 -7.34 -4.48 -5.60
CA GLY A 48 -6.51 -5.57 -6.12
C GLY A 48 -6.72 -5.77 -7.61
N TYR A 49 -5.62 -5.99 -8.33
CA TYR A 49 -5.59 -6.30 -9.75
C TYR A 49 -5.01 -7.70 -9.97
N SER A 50 -5.60 -8.44 -10.91
CA SER A 50 -5.05 -9.70 -11.41
C SER A 50 -5.05 -9.66 -12.94
N GLY A 51 -3.86 -9.58 -13.54
CA GLY A 51 -3.73 -9.33 -14.98
C GLY A 51 -3.90 -7.85 -15.35
N ALA A 52 -4.58 -7.56 -16.45
CA ALA A 52 -4.72 -6.19 -16.95
C ALA A 52 -5.61 -5.33 -16.03
N ARG A 53 -5.22 -4.06 -15.84
CA ARG A 53 -5.98 -3.08 -15.07
C ARG A 53 -7.38 -2.90 -15.65
N MET A 54 -8.39 -3.50 -15.00
CA MET A 54 -9.78 -3.28 -15.39
C MET A 54 -10.32 -2.00 -14.72
N ILE A 55 -10.82 -1.08 -15.54
CA ILE A 55 -11.51 0.12 -15.10
C ILE A 55 -13.02 -0.21 -15.02
N PRO A 56 -13.65 -0.12 -13.84
CA PRO A 56 -15.09 -0.28 -13.68
C PRO A 56 -15.89 0.61 -14.62
N LEU A 57 -17.06 0.12 -15.07
CA LEU A 57 -17.91 0.87 -15.99
C LEU A 57 -18.31 2.25 -15.45
N GLU A 58 -18.55 2.36 -14.15
CA GLU A 58 -18.88 3.65 -13.54
C GLU A 58 -17.76 4.69 -13.71
N GLU A 59 -16.51 4.28 -13.58
CA GLU A 59 -15.34 5.15 -13.77
C GLU A 59 -15.14 5.46 -15.25
N ARG A 60 -15.26 4.43 -16.10
CA ARG A 60 -15.13 4.56 -17.56
C ARG A 60 -16.16 5.53 -18.16
N TYR A 61 -17.36 5.57 -17.59
CA TYR A 61 -18.45 6.44 -18.05
C TYR A 61 -18.64 7.67 -17.18
N HIS A 62 -17.67 8.01 -16.31
CA HIS A 62 -17.71 9.17 -15.41
C HIS A 62 -18.95 9.24 -14.51
N VAL A 63 -19.62 8.12 -14.23
CA VAL A 63 -20.67 8.06 -13.20
C VAL A 63 -20.06 8.24 -11.81
N ALA A 64 -18.86 7.71 -11.62
CA ALA A 64 -17.95 8.05 -10.54
C ALA A 64 -16.64 8.56 -11.15
N LEU A 65 -15.97 9.47 -10.46
CA LEU A 65 -14.64 9.96 -10.85
C LEU A 65 -13.61 9.29 -9.96
N ALA A 66 -12.52 8.78 -10.53
CA ALA A 66 -11.48 8.12 -9.77
C ALA A 66 -10.10 8.45 -10.36
N ALA A 67 -9.17 8.85 -9.51
CA ALA A 67 -7.78 9.05 -9.89
C ALA A 67 -6.88 8.06 -9.13
N PRO A 68 -5.93 7.40 -9.82
CA PRO A 68 -4.94 6.55 -9.17
C PRO A 68 -3.96 7.41 -8.36
N LEU A 69 -3.71 7.02 -7.12
CA LEU A 69 -2.68 7.60 -6.25
C LEU A 69 -1.33 6.88 -6.40
N GLY A 70 -1.40 5.61 -6.78
CA GLY A 70 -0.26 4.72 -6.92
C GLY A 70 -0.71 3.28 -7.07
N ASP A 71 0.18 2.43 -7.58
CA ASP A 71 0.00 0.98 -7.59
C ASP A 71 1.32 0.25 -7.39
N ALA A 72 1.20 -1.02 -7.04
CA ALA A 72 2.32 -1.89 -6.73
C ALA A 72 2.72 -2.79 -7.91
N GLU A 73 2.33 -2.48 -9.16
CA GLU A 73 2.61 -3.36 -10.30
C GLU A 73 4.12 -3.61 -10.46
N ALA A 74 4.92 -2.54 -10.39
CA ALA A 74 6.37 -2.60 -10.52
C ALA A 74 7.10 -2.94 -9.21
N ARG A 75 6.64 -2.41 -8.08
CA ARG A 75 7.23 -2.64 -6.74
C ARG A 75 6.21 -2.34 -5.66
N ALA A 76 6.31 -2.99 -4.51
CA ALA A 76 5.53 -2.61 -3.33
C ALA A 76 5.90 -1.18 -2.90
N CYS A 77 4.91 -0.43 -2.40
CA CYS A 77 5.08 0.99 -2.08
C CYS A 77 4.16 1.45 -0.95
N VAL A 78 4.42 2.65 -0.43
CA VAL A 78 3.62 3.29 0.63
C VAL A 78 2.99 4.56 0.07
N ILE A 79 1.74 4.84 0.45
CA ILE A 79 1.09 6.12 0.13
C ILE A 79 1.34 7.12 1.28
N ASP A 80 1.79 8.33 0.95
CA ASP A 80 1.94 9.44 1.89
C ASP A 80 0.56 10.01 2.26
N LEU A 81 -0.08 9.36 3.24
CA LEU A 81 -1.38 9.77 3.75
C LEU A 81 -1.36 11.11 4.49
N VAL A 82 -0.19 11.55 5.00
CA VAL A 82 -0.09 12.84 5.70
C VAL A 82 -0.22 13.97 4.69
N ARG A 83 0.55 13.91 3.59
CA ARG A 83 0.43 14.86 2.49
C ARG A 83 -0.94 14.79 1.83
N LEU A 84 -1.47 13.59 1.60
CA LEU A 84 -2.80 13.42 1.01
C LEU A 84 -3.90 14.04 1.88
N ARG A 85 -3.86 13.85 3.21
CA ARG A 85 -4.80 14.51 4.13
C ARG A 85 -4.71 16.03 4.02
N ALA A 86 -3.50 16.59 4.08
CA ALA A 86 -3.30 18.05 3.99
C ALA A 86 -3.81 18.64 2.67
N ASP A 87 -3.64 17.93 1.55
CA ASP A 87 -4.14 18.39 0.25
C ASP A 87 -5.69 18.24 0.13
N LEU A 88 -6.33 17.41 0.98
CA LEU A 88 -7.79 17.20 1.05
C LEU A 88 -8.51 18.05 2.12
N GLU A 89 -7.79 18.60 3.09
CA GLU A 89 -8.33 19.55 4.08
C GLU A 89 -8.91 20.79 3.40
N GLU A 90 -9.78 21.53 4.09
CA GLU A 90 -10.38 22.76 3.56
C GLU A 90 -9.30 23.75 3.09
N GLY A 91 -9.30 24.08 1.79
CA GLY A 91 -8.30 24.99 1.21
C GLY A 91 -7.13 24.28 0.53
N GLY A 92 -6.98 22.96 0.72
CA GLY A 92 -5.97 22.14 0.08
C GLY A 92 -6.19 22.01 -1.43
N CYS A 93 -5.13 21.71 -2.20
CA CYS A 93 -5.22 21.71 -3.66
C CYS A 93 -6.22 20.68 -4.21
N LEU A 94 -6.29 19.48 -3.63
CA LEU A 94 -7.27 18.49 -4.04
C LEU A 94 -8.69 18.89 -3.61
N SER A 95 -8.85 19.52 -2.43
CA SER A 95 -10.17 20.01 -1.99
C SER A 95 -10.80 21.00 -3.01
N VAL A 96 -9.99 21.92 -3.55
CA VAL A 96 -10.42 22.89 -4.58
C VAL A 96 -10.86 22.17 -5.84
N LEU A 97 -10.08 21.19 -6.31
CA LEU A 97 -10.39 20.45 -7.53
C LEU A 97 -11.64 19.58 -7.35
N LEU A 98 -11.80 18.95 -6.17
CA LEU A 98 -12.98 18.18 -5.83
C LEU A 98 -14.24 19.04 -5.79
N ASP A 99 -14.18 20.24 -5.19
CA ASP A 99 -15.30 21.18 -5.19
C ASP A 99 -15.69 21.60 -6.62
N ARG A 100 -14.71 21.97 -7.48
CA ARG A 100 -14.96 22.31 -8.90
C ARG A 100 -15.61 21.15 -9.66
N MET A 101 -15.09 19.94 -9.47
CA MET A 101 -15.68 18.75 -10.08
C MET A 101 -17.10 18.50 -9.56
N ALA A 102 -17.35 18.62 -8.26
CA ALA A 102 -18.67 18.41 -7.67
C ALA A 102 -19.72 19.41 -8.20
N GLU A 103 -19.33 20.67 -8.42
CA GLU A 103 -20.21 21.70 -8.98
C GLU A 103 -20.57 21.44 -10.46
N GLY A 104 -19.60 20.95 -11.26
CA GLY A 104 -19.78 20.71 -12.69
C GLY A 104 -20.13 19.26 -13.08
N HIS A 105 -20.20 18.33 -12.13
CA HIS A 105 -20.47 16.92 -12.39
C HIS A 105 -21.95 16.58 -12.25
N THR A 106 -22.53 16.02 -13.31
CA THR A 106 -23.86 15.42 -13.27
C THR A 106 -23.76 13.92 -13.49
N ALA A 107 -23.99 13.14 -12.45
CA ALA A 107 -23.92 11.69 -12.50
C ALA A 107 -25.27 11.03 -12.88
N GLY A 108 -25.41 10.67 -14.15
CA GLY A 108 -26.55 9.90 -14.67
C GLY A 108 -26.52 8.43 -14.26
N ARG A 109 -27.54 7.67 -14.69
CA ARG A 109 -27.64 6.22 -14.41
C ARG A 109 -26.58 5.40 -15.15
N GLU A 110 -26.30 5.76 -16.40
CA GLU A 110 -25.39 5.03 -17.30
C GLU A 110 -24.14 5.82 -17.65
N ARG A 111 -24.20 7.16 -17.55
CA ARG A 111 -23.11 8.06 -17.91
C ARG A 111 -23.16 9.33 -17.08
N GLY A 112 -22.00 9.81 -16.65
CA GLY A 112 -21.85 11.16 -16.10
C GLY A 112 -21.39 12.15 -17.15
N THR A 113 -21.71 13.41 -16.93
CA THR A 113 -21.26 14.54 -17.74
C THR A 113 -20.56 15.55 -16.86
N LEU A 114 -19.51 16.16 -17.39
CA LEU A 114 -18.75 17.21 -16.75
C LEU A 114 -18.92 18.49 -17.56
N THR A 115 -18.97 19.64 -16.89
CA THR A 115 -18.76 20.95 -17.54
C THR A 115 -17.28 21.09 -17.93
N GLU A 116 -16.95 22.07 -18.78
CA GLU A 116 -15.57 22.35 -19.18
C GLU A 116 -14.64 22.59 -17.97
N ASP A 117 -15.09 23.38 -16.98
CA ASP A 117 -14.33 23.63 -15.75
C ASP A 117 -14.10 22.34 -14.93
N ALA A 118 -15.10 21.46 -14.85
CA ALA A 118 -14.98 20.19 -14.14
C ALA A 118 -14.11 19.17 -14.90
N GLU A 119 -14.08 19.20 -16.24
CA GLU A 119 -13.16 18.40 -17.04
C GLU A 119 -11.71 18.83 -16.83
N GLU A 120 -11.45 20.14 -16.82
CA GLU A 120 -10.12 20.69 -16.51
C GLU A 120 -9.69 20.31 -15.09
N ALA A 121 -10.57 20.51 -14.11
CA ALA A 121 -10.30 20.13 -12.73
C ALA A 121 -10.03 18.62 -12.58
N TYR A 122 -10.77 17.77 -13.30
CA TYR A 122 -10.56 16.32 -13.28
C TYR A 122 -9.23 15.92 -13.93
N ALA A 123 -8.83 16.56 -15.03
CA ALA A 123 -7.54 16.32 -15.66
C ALA A 123 -6.37 16.67 -14.72
N GLU A 124 -6.42 17.85 -14.09
CA GLU A 124 -5.43 18.27 -13.10
C GLU A 124 -5.42 17.34 -11.88
N PHE A 125 -6.60 16.94 -11.40
CA PHE A 125 -6.75 15.99 -10.30
C PHE A 125 -6.07 14.65 -10.60
N VAL A 126 -6.27 14.10 -11.80
CA VAL A 126 -5.64 12.84 -12.23
C VAL A 126 -4.11 12.98 -12.31
N GLU A 127 -3.61 14.11 -12.83
CA GLU A 127 -2.17 14.37 -12.95
C GLU A 127 -1.48 14.48 -11.57
N ILE A 128 -2.08 15.25 -10.66
CA ILE A 128 -1.56 15.41 -9.29
C ILE A 128 -1.56 14.06 -8.57
N CYS A 129 -2.67 13.33 -8.62
CA CYS A 129 -2.80 12.04 -7.93
C CYS A 129 -1.75 11.02 -8.40
N ALA A 130 -1.47 10.96 -9.70
CA ALA A 130 -0.58 9.95 -10.27
C ALA A 130 0.90 10.09 -9.84
N THR A 131 1.32 11.24 -9.30
CA THR A 131 2.75 11.55 -9.13
C THR A 131 3.15 11.98 -7.72
N ARG A 132 2.20 12.48 -6.91
CA ARG A 132 2.54 13.27 -5.71
C ARG A 132 2.51 12.51 -4.39
N TYR A 133 1.84 11.36 -4.35
CA TYR A 133 1.46 10.68 -3.09
C TYR A 133 2.15 9.34 -2.84
N LEU A 134 3.10 8.93 -3.68
CA LEU A 134 4.00 7.84 -3.32
C LEU A 134 5.02 8.35 -2.29
N ASP A 135 5.17 7.63 -1.18
CA ASP A 135 6.16 7.93 -0.15
C ASP A 135 7.49 7.22 -0.47
N ASP A 136 8.45 7.98 -0.97
CA ASP A 136 9.78 7.49 -1.35
C ASP A 136 10.75 7.37 -0.16
N ARG A 137 10.34 7.80 1.04
CA ARG A 137 11.13 7.67 2.26
C ARG A 137 11.15 6.24 2.81
N PHE A 138 10.16 5.43 2.43
CA PHE A 138 10.03 4.07 2.91
C PHE A 138 10.36 3.05 1.83
N THR A 139 11.11 2.01 2.22
CA THR A 139 11.26 0.79 1.40
C THR A 139 10.34 -0.29 1.94
N VAL A 140 9.60 -0.97 1.07
CA VAL A 140 8.72 -2.08 1.45
C VAL A 140 9.41 -3.41 1.12
N LEU A 141 9.56 -4.28 2.11
CA LEU A 141 10.24 -5.58 1.96
C LEU A 141 9.41 -6.71 2.57
N ASP A 142 9.54 -7.92 2.02
CA ASP A 142 9.08 -9.12 2.72
C ASP A 142 9.96 -9.34 3.95
N VAL A 143 9.33 -9.71 5.07
CA VAL A 143 10.05 -9.96 6.32
C VAL A 143 11.08 -11.08 6.18
N THR A 144 10.81 -12.09 5.36
CA THR A 144 11.69 -13.23 5.13
C THR A 144 12.94 -12.79 4.37
N ASP A 145 12.75 -12.02 3.29
CA ASP A 145 13.87 -11.48 2.50
C ASP A 145 14.77 -10.59 3.36
N TRP A 146 14.16 -9.72 4.18
CA TRP A 146 14.90 -8.87 5.11
C TRP A 146 15.72 -9.67 6.12
N LEU A 147 15.14 -10.72 6.69
CA LEU A 147 15.84 -11.59 7.64
C LEU A 147 17.01 -12.34 6.99
N VAL A 148 16.84 -12.82 5.76
CA VAL A 148 17.88 -13.51 4.99
C VAL A 148 19.05 -12.57 4.69
N ASP A 149 18.77 -11.38 4.16
CA ASP A 149 19.79 -10.36 3.85
C ASP A 149 20.51 -9.87 5.11
N GLY A 150 19.81 -9.83 6.24
CA GLY A 150 20.34 -9.45 7.56
C GLY A 150 21.24 -10.52 8.22
N GLY A 151 21.45 -11.68 7.61
CA GLY A 151 22.28 -12.76 8.17
C GLY A 151 21.51 -13.81 8.99
N GLY A 152 20.18 -13.84 8.89
CA GLY A 152 19.31 -14.88 9.44
C GLY A 152 19.33 -14.99 10.97
N LEU A 153 19.06 -16.20 11.47
CA LEU A 153 19.01 -16.48 12.92
C LEU A 153 20.31 -16.12 13.66
N GLY A 154 21.46 -16.36 13.03
CA GLY A 154 22.76 -16.13 13.65
C GLY A 154 23.02 -14.66 14.00
N ALA A 155 22.60 -13.72 13.14
CA ALA A 155 22.72 -12.29 13.39
C ALA A 155 21.86 -11.82 14.58
N LEU A 156 20.80 -12.56 14.89
CA LEU A 156 19.87 -12.29 15.99
C LEU A 156 20.18 -13.12 17.24
N ASN A 157 21.29 -13.88 17.26
CA ASN A 157 21.64 -14.83 18.32
C ASN A 157 20.55 -15.89 18.59
N LEU A 158 19.83 -16.29 17.54
CA LEU A 158 18.83 -17.36 17.60
C LEU A 158 19.41 -18.69 17.09
N SER A 159 18.83 -19.79 17.56
CA SER A 159 19.16 -21.17 17.16
C SER A 159 17.94 -22.08 17.21
N ALA A 160 18.07 -23.33 16.77
CA ALA A 160 17.03 -24.37 16.86
C ALA A 160 16.47 -24.60 18.28
N THR A 161 17.25 -24.26 19.30
CA THR A 161 16.89 -24.43 20.72
C THR A 161 16.34 -23.16 21.37
N SER A 162 16.27 -22.06 20.62
CA SER A 162 15.75 -20.79 21.14
C SER A 162 14.30 -20.93 21.61
N SER A 163 14.04 -20.33 22.75
CA SER A 163 12.73 -20.28 23.39
C SER A 163 11.83 -19.24 22.73
N GLU A 164 10.52 -19.39 22.94
CA GLU A 164 9.52 -18.43 22.45
C GLU A 164 9.77 -16.99 22.93
N ALA A 165 10.29 -16.84 24.16
CA ALA A 165 10.62 -15.53 24.70
C ALA A 165 11.82 -14.87 23.99
N GLU A 166 12.82 -15.67 23.60
CA GLU A 166 13.98 -15.18 22.82
C GLU A 166 13.56 -14.81 21.41
N ILE A 167 12.70 -15.61 20.78
CA ILE A 167 12.14 -15.33 19.44
C ILE A 167 11.32 -14.03 19.47
N ALA A 168 10.46 -13.86 20.47
CA ALA A 168 9.69 -12.63 20.64
C ALA A 168 10.58 -11.39 20.85
N ALA A 169 11.61 -11.50 21.69
CA ALA A 169 12.56 -10.40 21.89
C ALA A 169 13.31 -10.05 20.59
N ALA A 170 13.73 -11.04 19.81
CA ALA A 170 14.37 -10.82 18.52
C ALA A 170 13.42 -10.18 17.50
N ALA A 171 12.13 -10.56 17.48
CA ALA A 171 11.13 -9.96 16.61
C ALA A 171 10.97 -8.46 16.87
N GLU A 172 11.00 -8.02 18.13
CA GLU A 172 10.99 -6.59 18.49
C GLU A 172 12.25 -5.87 17.97
N VAL A 173 13.43 -6.49 18.11
CA VAL A 173 14.69 -5.92 17.56
C VAL A 173 14.62 -5.77 16.04
N VAL A 174 14.01 -6.72 15.34
CA VAL A 174 13.81 -6.65 13.88
C VAL A 174 12.87 -5.49 13.52
N LEU A 175 11.77 -5.33 14.25
CA LEU A 175 10.83 -4.22 14.04
C LEU A 175 11.49 -2.86 14.29
N GLU A 176 12.26 -2.73 15.38
CA GLU A 176 13.00 -1.50 15.68
C GLU A 176 14.07 -1.19 14.63
N GLY A 177 14.79 -2.22 14.15
CA GLY A 177 15.79 -2.11 13.09
C GLY A 177 15.17 -1.63 11.79
N ALA A 178 14.11 -2.31 11.33
CA ALA A 178 13.38 -1.91 10.13
C ALA A 178 12.83 -0.47 10.24
N HIS A 179 12.26 -0.11 11.39
CA HIS A 179 11.76 1.26 11.60
C HIS A 179 12.88 2.31 11.49
N ARG A 180 14.04 2.04 12.09
CA ARG A 180 15.22 2.93 12.04
C ARG A 180 15.72 3.14 10.61
N ASP A 181 15.67 2.09 9.81
CA ASP A 181 16.17 2.08 8.44
C ASP A 181 15.12 2.57 7.42
N GLY A 182 13.93 3.00 7.88
CA GLY A 182 12.85 3.47 7.01
C GLY A 182 12.20 2.32 6.21
N ILE A 183 12.11 1.13 6.81
CA ILE A 183 11.60 -0.06 6.13
C ILE A 183 10.24 -0.44 6.71
N VAL A 184 9.32 -0.76 5.81
CA VAL A 184 8.02 -1.33 6.13
C VAL A 184 8.05 -2.81 5.75
N LEU A 185 7.96 -3.67 6.76
CA LEU A 185 7.96 -5.12 6.56
C LEU A 185 6.55 -5.62 6.26
N ILE A 186 6.44 -6.48 5.25
CA ILE A 186 5.25 -7.27 4.95
C ILE A 186 5.40 -8.62 5.63
N GLY A 187 4.35 -9.04 6.36
CA GLY A 187 4.36 -10.23 7.20
C GLY A 187 4.73 -9.93 8.67
N THR A 188 4.72 -10.97 9.50
CA THR A 188 4.98 -10.86 10.94
C THR A 188 6.40 -11.34 11.26
N PRO A 189 7.31 -10.50 11.77
CA PRO A 189 8.66 -10.94 12.17
C PRO A 189 8.65 -12.10 13.15
N LEU A 190 7.71 -12.10 14.11
CA LEU A 190 7.54 -13.19 15.06
C LEU A 190 7.25 -14.53 14.38
N GLU A 191 6.31 -14.55 13.43
CA GLU A 191 5.94 -15.79 12.72
C GLU A 191 7.05 -16.25 11.79
N ALA A 192 7.71 -15.33 11.09
CA ALA A 192 8.83 -15.63 10.22
C ALA A 192 10.01 -16.24 11.01
N LEU A 193 10.38 -15.63 12.15
CA LEU A 193 11.43 -16.16 13.01
C LEU A 193 11.07 -17.51 13.63
N ARG A 194 9.81 -17.71 14.04
CA ARG A 194 9.33 -19.02 14.51
C ARG A 194 9.48 -20.09 13.42
N ALA A 195 9.11 -19.78 12.19
CA ALA A 195 9.24 -20.71 11.06
C ALA A 195 10.71 -21.08 10.82
N LEU A 196 11.61 -20.10 10.81
CA LEU A 196 13.04 -20.33 10.63
C LEU A 196 13.66 -21.17 11.76
N VAL A 197 13.26 -20.94 13.02
CA VAL A 197 13.75 -21.74 14.16
C VAL A 197 13.24 -23.18 14.09
N GLU A 198 11.98 -23.39 13.69
CA GLU A 198 11.40 -24.73 13.56
C GLU A 198 12.00 -25.51 12.38
N GLU A 199 12.32 -24.83 11.29
CA GLU A 199 13.08 -25.38 10.16
C GLU A 199 14.47 -25.84 10.62
N ALA A 200 15.23 -24.96 11.28
CA ALA A 200 16.53 -25.31 11.84
C ALA A 200 16.47 -26.46 12.86
N ARG A 201 15.38 -26.57 13.63
CA ARG A 201 15.16 -27.69 14.56
C ARG A 201 14.93 -29.01 13.83
N SER A 202 14.17 -28.98 12.75
CA SER A 202 13.89 -30.17 11.95
C SER A 202 15.16 -30.70 11.28
N GLU A 203 15.99 -29.82 10.73
CA GLU A 203 17.28 -30.17 10.13
C GLU A 203 18.23 -30.83 11.15
N CYS A 204 18.29 -30.31 12.38
CA CYS A 204 19.11 -30.90 13.45
C CYS A 204 18.65 -32.31 13.87
N ILE A 205 17.36 -32.62 13.72
CA ILE A 205 16.81 -33.95 14.05
C ILE A 205 17.15 -34.95 12.95
N GLU A 206 17.02 -34.55 11.68
CA GLU A 206 17.36 -35.41 10.53
C GLU A 206 18.85 -35.77 10.50
N ASP A 207 19.74 -34.83 10.84
CA ASP A 207 21.18 -35.10 10.94
C ASP A 207 21.52 -36.07 12.09
N ALA A 208 20.75 -36.06 13.19
CA ALA A 208 20.96 -36.95 14.33
C ALA A 208 20.50 -38.40 14.08
N ASP A 209 19.54 -38.61 13.18
CA ASP A 209 19.04 -39.94 12.79
C ASP A 209 19.85 -40.58 11.64
N ALA A 210 20.76 -39.81 11.02
CA ALA A 210 21.63 -40.26 9.92
C ALA A 210 23.02 -40.77 10.38
N GLU A 211 23.40 -40.57 11.65
CA GLU A 211 24.62 -41.11 12.29
C GLU A 211 24.38 -42.44 13.04
#